data_AF-C5T846-F1
#
_entry.id   AF-C5T846-F1
#
_cell.length_a   1.000
_cell.length_b   1.000
_cell.length_c   1.000
_cell.angle_alpha   90.00
_cell.angle_beta   90.00
_cell.angle_gamma   90.00
#
_symmetry.space_group_name_H-M   'P 1'
#
loop_
_entity.id
_entity.type
_entity.pdbx_description
1 polymer ?
#
loop_
_entity_poly.entity_id
_entity_poly.type
_entity_poly.pdbx_seq_one_letter_code
_entity_poly.pdbx_strand_id
1 'polypeptide(L)'
;MEITPEQFARIEHCLPTQRGNVSMSNLQVVNAMLYVAEHGCKWRGLPKRFGNWHTIYTRMRRWEKAGVLDKMFQELQREQVVRIRIEAVSLDSTSIKVHPDGAGALKKTARNPSESPEADGTPRFIWLPRMLERP
;
A
#
# COMPACT_ATOMS: atom_id res chain seq x y z
N MET A 1 3.91 -14.68 10.15
CA MET A 1 4.36 -15.11 8.83
C MET A 1 5.47 -14.21 8.38
N GLU A 2 6.61 -14.82 8.11
CA GLU A 2 7.84 -14.19 7.62
C GLU A 2 8.38 -15.09 6.51
N ILE A 3 8.87 -14.52 5.42
CA ILE A 3 9.42 -15.26 4.28
C ILE A 3 10.95 -15.33 4.38
N THR A 4 11.52 -16.41 3.87
CA THR A 4 12.97 -16.60 3.87
C THR A 4 13.64 -15.73 2.79
N PRO A 5 14.95 -15.45 2.90
CA PRO A 5 15.68 -14.75 1.84
C PRO A 5 15.58 -15.45 0.47
N GLU A 6 15.54 -16.79 0.46
CA GLU A 6 15.40 -17.59 -0.75
C GLU A 6 14.02 -17.41 -1.41
N GLN A 7 12.96 -17.38 -0.61
CA GLN A 7 11.61 -17.09 -1.09
C GLN A 7 11.50 -15.65 -1.58
N PHE A 8 12.15 -14.71 -0.87
CA PHE A 8 12.19 -13.32 -1.26
C PHE A 8 12.91 -13.09 -2.58
N ALA A 9 14.01 -13.80 -2.86
CA ALA A 9 14.74 -13.70 -4.11
C ALA A 9 13.83 -13.96 -5.34
N ARG A 10 12.80 -14.80 -5.20
CA ARG A 10 11.85 -15.08 -6.27
C ARG A 10 11.00 -13.87 -6.64
N ILE A 11 10.66 -13.02 -5.67
CA ILE A 11 9.83 -11.81 -5.86
C ILE A 11 10.63 -10.51 -5.91
N GLU A 12 11.95 -10.56 -5.71
CA GLU A 12 12.80 -9.37 -5.61
C GLU A 12 12.72 -8.48 -6.85
N HIS A 13 12.57 -9.10 -8.03
CA HIS A 13 12.46 -8.42 -9.31
C HIS A 13 11.24 -7.49 -9.43
N CYS A 14 10.21 -7.67 -8.59
CA CYS A 14 9.02 -6.81 -8.57
C CYS A 14 9.24 -5.52 -7.76
N LEU A 15 10.27 -5.50 -6.91
CA LEU A 15 10.50 -4.44 -5.95
C LEU A 15 11.45 -3.40 -6.51
N PRO A 16 11.26 -2.11 -6.16
CA PRO A 16 12.17 -1.07 -6.60
C PRO A 16 13.54 -1.27 -5.97
N THR A 17 14.58 -1.09 -6.78
CA THR A 17 15.97 -1.05 -6.33
C THR A 17 16.15 0.04 -5.29
N GLN A 18 16.75 -0.32 -4.16
CA GLN A 18 17.04 0.61 -3.08
C GLN A 18 18.10 1.62 -3.57
N ARG A 19 17.83 2.92 -3.44
CA ARG A 19 18.76 4.00 -3.81
C ARG A 19 19.10 4.86 -2.60
N GLY A 20 20.38 5.24 -2.49
CA GLY A 20 20.90 6.05 -1.40
C GLY A 20 21.19 5.25 -0.13
N ASN A 21 21.32 5.96 1.00
CA ASN A 21 21.59 5.34 2.30
C ASN A 21 20.28 4.77 2.89
N VAL A 22 20.05 3.48 2.66
CA VAL A 22 18.85 2.77 3.13
C VAL A 22 19.24 1.85 4.29
N SER A 23 18.70 2.12 5.48
CA SER A 23 18.99 1.35 6.69
C SER A 23 18.21 0.04 6.84
N MET A 24 17.15 -0.16 6.04
CA MET A 24 16.28 -1.35 6.10
C MET A 24 16.20 -2.05 4.75
N SER A 25 16.42 -3.37 4.74
CA SER A 25 16.33 -4.18 3.52
C SER A 25 14.87 -4.30 3.04
N ASN A 26 14.68 -4.60 1.76
CA ASN A 26 13.33 -4.81 1.22
C ASN A 26 12.67 -6.01 1.90
N LEU A 27 13.42 -7.08 2.17
CA LEU A 27 12.96 -8.26 2.91
C LEU A 27 12.38 -7.91 4.28
N GLN A 28 13.07 -7.08 5.08
CA GLN A 28 12.56 -6.66 6.39
C GLN A 28 11.23 -5.93 6.31
N VAL A 29 11.10 -5.06 5.30
CA VAL A 29 9.87 -4.29 5.08
C VAL A 29 8.74 -5.22 4.64
N VAL A 30 9.01 -6.16 3.71
CA VAL A 30 8.03 -7.15 3.27
C VAL A 30 7.57 -8.02 4.44
N ASN A 31 8.48 -8.55 5.25
CA ASN A 31 8.12 -9.34 6.44
C ASN A 31 7.26 -8.56 7.43
N ALA A 32 7.55 -7.26 7.64
CA ALA A 32 6.72 -6.42 8.48
C ALA A 32 5.31 -6.19 7.90
N MET A 33 5.19 -6.00 6.58
CA MET A 33 3.88 -5.88 5.92
C MET A 33 3.08 -7.18 6.03
N LEU A 34 3.72 -8.32 5.79
CA LEU A 34 3.09 -9.63 5.90
C LEU A 34 2.62 -9.93 7.33
N TYR A 35 3.41 -9.54 8.33
CA TYR A 35 2.99 -9.64 9.73
C TYR A 35 1.71 -8.85 10.00
N VAL A 36 1.64 -7.59 9.54
CA VAL A 36 0.45 -6.74 9.69
C VAL A 36 -0.75 -7.33 8.97
N ALA A 37 -0.56 -7.84 7.75
CA ALA A 37 -1.62 -8.44 6.95
C ALA A 37 -2.20 -9.71 7.60
N GLU A 38 -1.37 -10.56 8.18
CA GLU A 38 -1.80 -11.80 8.83
C GLU A 38 -2.45 -11.55 10.20
N HIS A 39 -1.95 -10.60 10.99
CA HIS A 39 -2.43 -10.37 12.36
C HIS A 39 -3.52 -9.30 12.44
N GLY A 40 -3.77 -8.56 11.35
CA GLY A 40 -4.75 -7.47 11.31
C GLY A 40 -4.47 -6.33 12.30
N CYS A 41 -3.21 -6.13 12.70
CA CYS A 41 -2.86 -5.16 13.73
C CYS A 41 -2.64 -3.75 13.17
N LYS A 42 -2.85 -2.72 13.99
CA LYS A 42 -2.46 -1.35 13.64
C LYS A 42 -0.94 -1.28 13.46
N TRP A 43 -0.45 -0.47 12.53
CA TRP A 43 1.00 -0.25 12.32
C TRP A 43 1.76 0.12 13.61
N ARG A 44 1.16 0.89 14.52
CA ARG A 44 1.76 1.24 15.82
C ARG A 44 1.92 0.05 16.77
N GLY A 45 1.18 -1.03 16.55
CA GLY A 45 1.28 -2.29 17.27
C GLY A 45 2.30 -3.27 16.66
N LEU A 46 3.01 -2.87 15.60
CA LEU A 46 4.03 -3.70 14.98
C LEU A 46 5.15 -4.03 16.02
N PRO A 47 5.51 -5.30 16.20
CA PRO A 47 6.60 -5.68 17.10
C PRO A 47 7.91 -4.97 16.76
N LYS A 48 8.62 -4.47 17.78
CA LYS A 48 9.88 -3.71 17.62
C LYS A 48 10.97 -4.47 16.84
N ARG A 49 10.93 -5.81 16.80
CA ARG A 49 11.86 -6.65 16.02
C ARG A 49 11.87 -6.33 14.52
N PHE A 50 10.76 -5.82 13.98
CA PHE A 50 10.67 -5.41 12.58
C PHE A 50 11.28 -4.03 12.30
N GLY A 51 11.59 -3.27 13.35
CA GLY A 51 12.11 -1.91 13.25
C GLY A 51 11.04 -0.84 13.47
N ASN A 52 11.34 0.38 13.01
CA ASN A 52 10.45 1.52 13.21
C ASN A 52 9.23 1.43 12.28
N TRP A 53 8.05 1.28 12.87
CA TRP A 53 6.77 1.21 12.16
C TRP A 53 6.55 2.38 11.20
N HIS A 54 7.01 3.59 11.55
CA HIS A 54 6.79 4.78 10.72
C HIS A 54 7.59 4.71 9.41
N THR A 55 8.83 4.21 9.48
CA THR A 55 9.69 4.00 8.31
C THR A 55 9.07 2.97 7.37
N ILE A 56 8.58 1.86 7.92
CA ILE A 56 7.96 0.76 7.18
C ILE A 56 6.66 1.25 6.51
N TYR A 57 5.78 1.89 7.28
CA TYR A 57 4.53 2.45 6.77
C TYR A 57 4.77 3.47 5.64
N THR A 58 5.71 4.40 5.84
CA THR A 58 6.05 5.41 4.83
C THR A 58 6.53 4.76 3.53
N ARG A 59 7.33 3.71 3.63
CA ARG A 59 7.83 2.97 2.46
C ARG A 59 6.73 2.19 1.76
N MET A 60 5.91 1.46 2.52
CA MET A 60 4.73 0.76 2.03
C MET A 60 3.82 1.73 1.27
N ARG A 61 3.49 2.89 1.84
CA ARG A 61 2.64 3.91 1.21
C ARG A 61 3.24 4.47 -0.09
N ARG A 62 4.57 4.54 -0.21
CA ARG A 62 5.23 4.91 -1.48
C ARG A 62 5.10 3.80 -2.52
N TRP A 63 5.25 2.53 -2.11
CA TRP A 63 5.11 1.36 -2.98
C TRP A 63 3.68 1.18 -3.47
N GLU A 64 2.70 1.41 -2.60
CA GLU A 64 1.27 1.42 -2.95
C GLU A 64 0.99 2.44 -4.06
N LYS A 65 1.42 3.70 -3.88
CA LYS A 65 1.25 4.77 -4.88
C LYS A 65 1.95 4.47 -6.21
N ALA A 66 3.01 3.66 -6.18
CA ALA A 66 3.75 3.25 -7.38
C ALA A 66 3.22 1.95 -8.01
N GLY A 67 2.16 1.33 -7.46
CA GLY A 67 1.63 0.05 -7.92
C GLY A 67 2.57 -1.14 -7.71
N VAL A 68 3.56 -1.00 -6.82
CA VAL A 68 4.55 -2.05 -6.51
C VAL A 68 3.91 -3.15 -5.67
N LEU A 69 3.01 -2.79 -4.75
CA LEU A 69 2.36 -3.76 -3.87
C LEU A 69 1.51 -4.75 -4.65
N ASP A 70 0.74 -4.29 -5.64
CA ASP A 70 -0.07 -5.15 -6.50
C ASP A 70 0.76 -6.23 -7.19
N LYS A 71 1.85 -5.81 -7.83
CA LYS A 71 2.79 -6.71 -8.53
C LYS A 71 3.44 -7.70 -7.57
N MET A 72 3.90 -7.20 -6.41
CA MET A 72 4.54 -8.02 -5.39
C MET A 72 3.59 -9.10 -4.85
N PHE A 73 2.34 -8.75 -4.52
CA PHE A 73 1.37 -9.72 -4.00
C PHE A 73 0.93 -10.74 -5.05
N GLN A 74 0.75 -10.32 -6.30
CA GLN A 74 0.46 -11.23 -7.41
C GLN A 74 1.58 -12.26 -7.59
N GLU A 75 2.83 -11.83 -7.50
CA GLU A 75 3.99 -12.72 -7.63
C GLU A 75 4.19 -13.62 -6.41
N LEU A 76 3.94 -13.14 -5.19
CA LEU A 76 3.92 -13.98 -3.98
C LEU A 76 2.88 -15.11 -4.08
N GLN A 77 1.72 -14.84 -4.69
CA GLN A 77 0.69 -15.84 -4.94
C GLN A 77 1.10 -16.82 -6.05
N ARG A 78 1.68 -16.31 -7.15
CA ARG A 78 2.16 -17.13 -8.28
C ARG A 78 3.24 -18.12 -7.85
N GLU A 79 4.22 -17.65 -7.07
CA GLU A 79 5.32 -18.45 -6.54
C GLU A 79 4.89 -19.38 -5.39
N GLN A 80 3.62 -19.34 -4.99
CA GLN A 80 3.05 -20.08 -3.86
C GLN A 80 3.82 -19.87 -2.54
N VAL A 81 4.58 -18.78 -2.45
CA VAL A 81 5.33 -18.39 -1.25
C VAL A 81 4.36 -18.10 -0.12
N VAL A 82 3.18 -17.58 -0.48
CA VAL A 82 2.14 -17.31 0.48
C VAL A 82 0.78 -17.86 0.02
N ARG A 83 0.11 -18.59 0.92
CA ARG A 83 -1.31 -18.92 0.80
C ARG A 83 -2.20 -17.83 1.41
N ILE A 84 -1.94 -16.56 1.06
CA ILE A 84 -2.88 -15.49 1.38
C ILE A 84 -3.92 -15.54 0.28
N ARG A 85 -5.11 -16.04 0.59
CA ARG A 85 -6.28 -15.59 -0.14
C ARG A 85 -6.42 -14.10 0.18
N ILE A 86 -6.26 -13.24 -0.82
CA ILE A 86 -6.55 -11.81 -0.68
C ILE A 86 -8.08 -11.68 -0.61
N GLU A 87 -8.66 -12.07 0.52
CA GLU A 87 -10.07 -11.82 0.89
C GLU A 87 -10.20 -10.50 1.66
N ALA A 88 -9.07 -9.90 2.06
CA ALA A 88 -9.03 -8.64 2.80
C ALA A 88 -9.22 -7.44 1.84
N VAL A 89 -10.48 -7.11 1.58
CA VAL A 89 -10.88 -5.78 1.10
C VAL A 89 -11.20 -4.94 2.33
N SER A 90 -10.23 -4.18 2.83
CA SER A 90 -10.49 -3.19 3.89
C SER A 90 -11.17 -1.97 3.27
N LEU A 91 -12.48 -1.89 3.44
CA LEU A 91 -13.34 -0.78 3.03
C LEU A 91 -13.79 0.00 4.28
N ASP A 92 -12.91 0.82 4.84
CA ASP A 92 -13.24 1.75 5.92
C ASP A 92 -13.61 3.13 5.38
N SER A 93 -14.76 3.23 4.69
CA SER A 93 -15.38 4.52 4.39
C SER A 93 -16.08 5.05 5.64
N THR A 94 -15.58 6.14 6.23
CA THR A 94 -16.34 6.91 7.22
C THR A 94 -16.88 8.17 6.56
N SER A 95 -18.17 8.21 6.23
CA SER A 95 -18.85 9.41 5.77
C SER A 95 -19.52 10.11 6.94
N ILE A 96 -19.02 11.27 7.35
CA ILE A 96 -19.66 12.12 8.37
C ILE A 96 -20.49 13.18 7.63
N LYS A 97 -21.81 13.22 7.86
CA LYS A 97 -22.62 14.35 7.38
C LYS A 97 -22.20 15.59 8.15
N VAL A 98 -21.64 16.56 7.44
CA VAL A 98 -21.38 17.91 7.97
C VAL A 98 -22.59 18.79 7.72
N HIS A 99 -22.84 19.74 8.63
CA HIS A 99 -23.77 20.83 8.38
C HIS A 99 -23.35 21.56 7.09
N PRO A 100 -24.27 22.10 6.27
CA PRO A 100 -23.92 22.86 5.06
C PRO A 100 -22.86 23.94 5.30
N ASP A 101 -22.92 24.60 6.45
CA ASP A 101 -21.95 25.64 6.86
C ASP A 101 -20.61 25.10 7.39
N GLY A 102 -20.49 23.78 7.58
CA GLY A 102 -19.26 23.08 7.97
C GLY A 102 -18.36 22.68 6.79
N ALA A 103 -18.86 22.80 5.56
CA ALA A 103 -18.04 22.71 4.36
C ALA A 103 -17.21 24.00 4.28
N GLY A 104 -16.03 23.99 4.90
CA GLY A 104 -15.14 25.15 4.93
C GLY A 104 -14.88 25.75 3.56
N ALA A 105 -14.47 27.02 3.53
CA ALA A 105 -14.21 27.77 2.31
C ALA A 105 -13.35 26.99 1.30
N LEU A 106 -13.73 27.06 0.02
CA LEU A 106 -12.97 26.51 -1.10
C LEU A 106 -11.49 26.86 -0.93
N LYS A 107 -10.64 25.84 -0.83
CA LYS A 107 -9.19 26.05 -0.90
C LYS A 107 -8.91 26.82 -2.19
N LYS A 108 -8.21 27.95 -2.08
CA LYS A 108 -7.76 28.72 -3.23
C LYS A 108 -6.67 27.92 -3.94
N THR A 109 -7.07 26.97 -4.77
CA THR A 109 -6.22 26.43 -5.82
C THR A 109 -6.11 27.55 -6.83
N ALA A 110 -5.04 28.35 -6.75
CA ALA A 110 -4.72 29.25 -7.86
C ALA A 110 -4.65 28.37 -9.12
N ARG A 111 -5.55 28.65 -10.06
CA ARG A 111 -5.61 27.99 -11.36
C ARG A 111 -4.34 28.37 -12.13
N ASN A 112 -3.43 27.43 -12.33
CA ASN A 112 -2.48 27.53 -13.43
C ASN A 112 -3.29 27.29 -14.72
N PRO A 113 -3.29 28.21 -15.70
CA PRO A 113 -4.01 28.04 -16.96
C PRO A 113 -3.23 27.13 -17.90
N SER A 114 -3.19 25.84 -17.57
CA SER A 114 -2.73 24.76 -18.46
C SER A 114 -3.20 23.45 -17.86
N GLU A 115 -4.50 23.17 -17.98
CA GLU A 115 -5.08 21.83 -18.08
C GLU A 115 -6.60 21.99 -18.11
N SER A 116 -7.23 21.35 -19.08
CA SER A 116 -8.70 21.27 -19.19
C SER A 116 -9.27 20.59 -17.93
N PRO A 117 -10.50 20.91 -17.51
CA PRO A 117 -11.13 20.21 -16.38
C PRO A 117 -11.31 18.74 -16.73
N GLU A 118 -10.51 17.85 -16.15
CA GLU A 118 -10.86 16.44 -16.10
C GLU A 118 -12.06 16.29 -15.14
N ALA A 119 -13.06 15.50 -15.55
CA ALA A 119 -14.17 15.10 -14.69
C ALA A 119 -13.65 14.51 -13.38
N ASP A 120 -14.35 14.73 -12.27
CA ASP A 120 -13.99 14.25 -10.94
C ASP A 120 -13.45 12.81 -10.99
N GLY A 121 -12.13 12.69 -10.89
CA GLY A 121 -11.45 11.41 -10.97
C GLY A 121 -11.81 10.56 -9.76
N THR A 122 -11.96 9.25 -9.98
CA THR A 122 -12.20 8.25 -8.93
C THR A 122 -11.30 8.49 -7.72
N PRO A 123 -11.84 8.49 -6.48
CA PRO A 123 -11.06 8.78 -5.28
C PRO A 123 -9.80 7.90 -5.18
N ARG A 124 -8.63 8.55 -5.05
CA ARG A 124 -7.28 7.93 -4.90
C ARG A 124 -7.04 7.18 -3.58
N PHE A 125 -8.10 6.85 -2.85
CA PHE A 125 -8.01 6.14 -1.56
C PHE A 125 -8.30 4.65 -1.66
N ILE A 126 -8.75 4.17 -2.82
CA ILE A 126 -9.10 2.78 -2.98
C ILE A 126 -7.93 2.05 -3.62
N TRP A 127 -7.16 1.33 -2.81
CA TRP A 127 -6.42 0.20 -3.32
C TRP A 127 -7.45 -0.88 -3.69
N LEU A 128 -7.79 -0.96 -4.98
CA LEU A 128 -8.61 -2.01 -5.57
C LEU A 128 -7.65 -2.89 -6.39
N PRO A 129 -7.46 -4.17 -6.03
CA PRO A 129 -6.94 -5.12 -6.99
C PRO A 129 -7.90 -5.16 -8.18
N ARG A 130 -7.41 -4.91 -9.40
CA ARG A 130 -8.17 -5.19 -10.61
C ARG A 130 -8.39 -6.71 -10.66
N MET A 131 -9.59 -7.15 -10.30
CA MET A 131 -10.07 -8.48 -10.63
C MET A 131 -10.06 -8.58 -12.16
N LEU A 132 -9.09 -9.31 -12.72
CA LEU A 132 -9.24 -9.82 -14.07
C LEU A 132 -10.36 -10.84 -13.99
N GLU A 133 -11.56 -10.43 -14.37
CA GLU A 133 -12.59 -11.40 -14.73
C GLU A 133 -12.01 -12.26 -15.85
N ARG A 134 -11.73 -13.52 -15.54
CA ARG A 134 -11.48 -14.53 -16.56
C ARG A 134 -12.76 -15.35 -16.73
N PRO A 135 -13.03 -15.75 -17.99
CA PRO A 135 -14.26 -16.45 -18.37
C PRO A 135 -14.38 -17.84 -17.75
#